data_AF-A0A452ZXB8-F1
#
_entry.id   AF-A0A452ZXB8-F1
#
_cell.length_a   1.000
_cell.length_b   1.000
_cell.length_c   1.000
_cell.angle_alpha   90.00
_cell.angle_beta   90.00
_cell.angle_gamma   90.00
#
_symmetry.space_group_name_H-M   'P 1'
#
loop_
_entity.id
_entity.type
_entity.pdbx_description
1 polymer ?
#
loop_
_entity_poly.entity_id
_entity_poly.type
_entity_poly.pdbx_seq_one_letter_code
_entity_poly.pdbx_strand_id
1 'polypeptide(L)'
;QICSLSDELVLGHPLLFGAASSRGVDVGVKLRKTSDKTEDGFDLVLSIDHLNKMCRDVAKARFSAHPEQHEHMEHVDGQWVTVQPEAANSHRLSTDVTSVLDSCSPDKLCVMEIVE
;
A
#
# COMPACT_ATOMS: atom_id res chain seq x y z
N GLN A 1 13.40 2.58 -5.21
CA GLN A 1 13.47 1.23 -4.63
C GLN A 1 12.38 1.16 -3.56
N ILE A 2 11.47 0.18 -3.63
CA ILE A 2 10.41 0.01 -2.61
C ILE A 2 10.90 -1.09 -1.67
N CYS A 3 11.19 -0.74 -0.42
CA CYS A 3 11.65 -1.67 0.59
C CYS A 3 10.47 -1.96 1.53
N SER A 4 10.01 -3.23 1.58
CA SER A 4 9.07 -3.69 2.61
C SER A 4 9.87 -4.26 3.79
N LEU A 5 9.52 -3.85 5.01
CA LEU A 5 10.15 -4.31 6.25
C LEU A 5 9.44 -5.52 6.87
N SER A 6 8.37 -6.04 6.25
CA SER A 6 7.60 -7.17 6.78
C SER A 6 8.03 -8.50 6.13
N ASP A 7 8.44 -9.47 6.95
CA ASP A 7 8.72 -10.86 6.53
C ASP A 7 7.44 -11.66 6.18
N GLU A 8 6.25 -11.12 6.47
CA GLU A 8 4.99 -11.80 6.15
C GLU A 8 4.55 -11.52 4.70
N LEU A 9 4.90 -12.44 3.81
CA LEU A 9 4.25 -12.59 2.51
C LEU A 9 2.88 -13.26 2.71
N VAL A 10 1.87 -12.47 3.05
CA VAL A 10 0.48 -12.92 2.99
C VAL A 10 0.10 -13.03 1.51
N LEU A 11 0.18 -14.23 0.95
CA LEU A 11 -0.35 -14.52 -0.38
C LEU A 11 -1.86 -14.30 -0.34
N GLY A 12 -2.34 -13.35 -1.14
CA GLY A 12 -3.76 -13.03 -1.24
C GLY A 12 -4.62 -14.26 -1.54
N HIS A 13 -5.87 -14.26 -1.07
CA HIS A 13 -6.77 -15.40 -1.17
C HIS A 13 -6.96 -15.87 -2.63
N PRO A 14 -6.70 -17.15 -2.99
CA PRO A 14 -6.75 -17.62 -4.39
C PRO A 14 -8.07 -17.35 -5.10
N LEU A 15 -9.19 -17.41 -4.37
CA LEU A 15 -10.52 -17.07 -4.92
C LEU A 15 -10.65 -15.61 -5.33
N LEU A 16 -10.03 -14.68 -4.59
CA LEU A 16 -10.06 -13.26 -4.94
C LEU A 16 -9.34 -13.03 -6.27
N PHE A 17 -8.16 -13.65 -6.44
CA PHE A 17 -7.41 -13.58 -7.70
C PHE A 17 -8.20 -14.16 -8.88
N GLY A 18 -8.78 -15.35 -8.72
CA GLY A 18 -9.60 -15.99 -9.77
C GLY A 18 -10.84 -15.16 -10.14
N ALA A 19 -11.52 -14.61 -9.13
CA ALA A 19 -12.69 -13.76 -9.33
C ALA A 19 -12.34 -12.44 -10.06
N ALA A 20 -11.25 -11.80 -9.67
CA ALA A 20 -10.79 -10.57 -10.32
C ALA A 20 -10.37 -10.83 -11.79
N SER A 21 -9.60 -11.89 -12.02
CA SER A 21 -9.13 -12.28 -13.34
C SER A 21 -10.28 -12.63 -14.31
N SER A 22 -11.24 -13.47 -13.87
CA SER A 22 -12.39 -13.86 -14.70
C SER A 22 -13.29 -12.69 -15.09
N ARG A 23 -13.34 -11.64 -14.27
CA ARG A 23 -14.13 -10.42 -14.52
C ARG A 23 -13.36 -9.35 -15.29
N GLY A 24 -12.07 -9.54 -15.55
CA GLY A 24 -11.23 -8.54 -16.23
C GLY A 24 -11.22 -7.17 -15.52
N VAL A 25 -11.28 -7.20 -14.18
CA VAL A 25 -11.27 -6.01 -13.33
C VAL A 25 -9.84 -5.62 -12.98
N ASP A 26 -9.63 -4.33 -12.74
CA ASP A 26 -8.32 -3.78 -12.37
C ASP A 26 -8.04 -3.95 -10.87
N VAL A 27 -9.11 -3.96 -10.06
CA VAL A 27 -9.02 -4.05 -8.61
C VAL A 27 -10.02 -5.08 -8.06
N GLY A 28 -9.52 -6.01 -7.26
CA GLY A 28 -10.32 -6.94 -6.46
C GLY A 28 -10.18 -6.63 -4.97
N VAL A 29 -11.30 -6.52 -4.26
CA VAL A 29 -11.35 -6.31 -2.80
C VAL A 29 -12.05 -7.50 -2.14
N LYS A 30 -11.42 -8.11 -1.13
CA LYS A 30 -12.06 -9.08 -0.23
C LYS A 30 -12.29 -8.44 1.13
N LEU A 31 -13.53 -8.41 1.57
CA LEU A 31 -13.89 -8.03 2.94
C LEU A 31 -13.73 -9.24 3.86
N ARG A 32 -13.11 -9.07 5.03
CA ARG A 32 -12.97 -10.12 6.04
C ARG A 32 -14.12 -10.03 7.04
N LYS A 33 -14.81 -11.15 7.26
CA LYS A 33 -15.90 -11.23 8.23
C LYS A 33 -15.74 -12.49 9.07
N THR A 34 -15.62 -12.31 10.38
CA THR A 34 -15.80 -13.39 11.36
C THR A 34 -17.21 -13.29 11.94
N SER A 35 -17.69 -14.38 12.54
CA SER A 35 -19.11 -14.62 12.88
C SER A 35 -19.84 -13.48 13.60
N ASP A 36 -19.11 -12.58 14.26
CA ASP A 36 -19.70 -11.57 15.13
C ASP A 36 -19.30 -10.12 14.80
N LYS A 37 -18.31 -9.87 13.93
CA LYS A 37 -17.90 -8.52 13.47
C LYS A 37 -17.21 -8.58 12.09
N THR A 38 -17.45 -7.57 11.26
CA THR A 38 -16.53 -7.28 10.14
C THR A 38 -15.22 -6.83 10.79
N GLU A 39 -14.11 -7.54 10.53
CA GLU A 39 -12.80 -7.02 10.91
C GLU A 39 -12.52 -5.77 10.06
N ASP A 40 -11.84 -4.77 10.63
CA ASP A 40 -11.46 -3.52 9.93
C ASP A 40 -10.43 -3.72 8.79
N GLY A 41 -10.21 -4.98 8.36
CA GLY A 41 -9.24 -5.36 7.35
C GLY A 41 -9.87 -5.87 6.06
N PHE A 42 -9.27 -5.50 4.92
CA PHE A 42 -9.60 -6.03 3.61
C PHE A 42 -8.33 -6.49 2.88
N ASP A 43 -8.48 -7.49 2.01
CA ASP A 43 -7.43 -7.86 1.07
C ASP A 43 -7.65 -7.14 -0.26
N LEU A 44 -6.57 -6.61 -0.84
CA LEU A 44 -6.59 -5.92 -2.12
C LEU A 44 -5.72 -6.69 -3.13
N VAL A 45 -6.24 -6.89 -4.35
CA VAL A 45 -5.51 -7.43 -5.49
C VAL A 45 -5.59 -6.44 -6.65
N LEU A 46 -4.46 -6.14 -7.26
CA LEU A 46 -4.35 -5.24 -8.41
C LEU A 46 -3.92 -6.00 -9.65
N SER A 47 -4.51 -5.67 -10.79
CA SER A 47 -3.98 -6.14 -12.08
C SER A 47 -2.60 -5.53 -12.32
N ILE A 48 -1.69 -6.30 -12.93
CA ILE A 48 -0.33 -5.82 -13.24
C ILE A 48 -0.39 -4.57 -14.13
N ASP A 49 -1.33 -4.52 -15.07
CA ASP A 49 -1.50 -3.37 -15.96
C ASP A 49 -1.95 -2.12 -15.21
N HIS A 50 -2.87 -2.26 -14.24
CA HIS A 50 -3.30 -1.15 -13.41
C HIS A 50 -2.17 -0.67 -12.49
N LEU A 51 -1.45 -1.59 -11.84
CA LEU A 51 -0.27 -1.26 -11.05
C LEU A 51 0.79 -0.53 -11.89
N ASN A 52 1.07 -1.00 -13.10
CA ASN A 52 2.01 -0.35 -14.01
C ASN A 52 1.55 1.06 -14.43
N LYS A 53 0.25 1.28 -14.63
CA LYS A 53 -0.30 2.63 -14.90
C LYS A 53 -0.11 3.54 -13.68
N MET A 54 -0.39 3.05 -12.47
CA MET A 54 -0.18 3.79 -11.24
C MET A 54 1.28 4.18 -11.02
N CYS A 55 2.21 3.24 -11.25
CA CYS A 55 3.64 3.49 -11.12
C CYS A 55 4.16 4.55 -12.10
N ARG A 56 3.51 4.71 -13.27
CA ARG A 56 3.86 5.77 -14.25
C ARG A 56 3.28 7.12 -13.85
N ASP A 57 2.11 7.15 -13.20
CA ASP A 57 1.43 8.36 -12.75
C ASP A 57 1.64 8.60 -11.24
N VAL A 58 2.89 8.71 -10.79
CA VAL A 58 3.24 8.96 -9.38
C VAL A 58 2.52 10.20 -8.80
N ALA A 59 2.19 11.18 -9.65
CA ALA A 59 1.42 12.37 -9.27
C ALA A 59 -0.03 12.09 -8.80
N LYS A 60 -0.58 10.90 -9.09
CA LYS A 60 -1.92 10.49 -8.63
C LYS A 60 -1.92 9.85 -7.25
N ALA A 61 -0.77 9.39 -6.76
CA ALA A 61 -0.66 8.86 -5.42
C ALA A 61 -0.67 10.04 -4.43
N ARG A 62 -1.76 10.16 -3.65
CA ARG A 62 -1.94 11.20 -2.64
C ARG A 62 -1.16 10.81 -1.39
N PHE A 63 0.14 11.10 -1.39
CA PHE A 63 0.96 10.88 -0.21
C PHE A 63 0.69 11.96 0.84
N SER A 64 0.40 11.53 2.06
CA SER A 64 0.46 12.37 3.25
C SER A 64 1.90 12.36 3.76
N ALA A 65 2.47 13.54 3.97
CA ALA A 65 3.80 13.68 4.54
C ALA A 65 3.67 13.87 6.06
N HIS A 66 4.28 12.97 6.82
CA HIS A 66 4.36 13.07 8.28
C HIS A 66 5.80 13.43 8.66
N PRO A 67 6.06 14.59 9.30
CA PRO A 67 7.40 14.94 9.72
C PRO A 67 7.89 13.96 10.78
N GLU A 68 9.12 13.46 10.61
CA GLU A 68 9.76 12.52 11.53
C GLU A 68 11.21 12.95 11.83
N GLN A 69 11.66 12.57 13.01
CA GLN A 69 13.02 12.79 13.49
C GLN A 69 13.72 11.43 13.52
N HIS A 70 14.64 11.21 12.59
CA HIS A 70 15.43 9.99 12.50
C HIS A 70 16.90 10.30 12.72
N GLU A 71 17.55 9.47 13.51
CA GLU A 71 19.01 9.46 13.60
C GLU A 71 19.60 9.12 12.24
N HIS A 72 20.62 9.86 11.82
CA HIS A 72 21.30 9.65 10.54
C HIS A 72 22.81 9.80 10.70
N MET A 73 23.58 9.34 9.72
CA MET A 73 25.03 9.55 9.71
C MET A 73 25.40 10.67 8.74
N GLU A 74 26.30 11.55 9.18
CA GLU A 74 26.91 12.59 8.36
C GLU A 74 28.42 12.34 8.25
N HIS A 75 29.00 12.72 7.12
CA HIS A 75 30.45 12.71 6.95
C HIS A 75 31.00 14.10 7.27
N VAL A 76 31.63 14.24 8.43
CA VAL A 76 32.18 15.51 8.95
C VAL A 76 33.66 15.31 9.26
N ASP A 77 34.50 16.20 8.75
CA ASP A 77 35.96 16.17 8.96
C ASP A 77 36.63 14.80 8.69
N GLY A 78 36.14 14.09 7.67
CA GLY A 78 36.71 12.81 7.27
C GLY A 78 36.18 11.60 8.06
N GLN A 79 35.28 11.79 9.03
CA GLN A 79 34.69 10.71 9.81
C GLN A 79 33.17 10.63 9.64
N TRP A 80 32.62 9.42 9.74
CA TRP A 80 31.18 9.21 9.81
C TRP A 80 30.73 9.41 11.26
N VAL A 81 29.82 10.35 11.47
CA VAL A 81 29.32 10.72 12.80
C VAL A 81 27.82 10.50 12.82
N THR A 82 27.32 9.92 13.89
CA THR A 82 25.88 9.77 14.11
C THR A 82 25.29 11.06 14.65
N VAL A 83 24.25 11.57 13.99
CA VAL A 83 23.60 12.84 14.30
C VAL A 83 22.19 12.57 14.80
N GLN A 84 21.90 13.10 15.99
CA GLN A 84 20.54 13.13 16.51
C GLN A 84 19.96 14.53 16.27
N PRO A 85 18.93 14.67 15.41
CA PRO A 85 18.43 15.99 15.03
C PRO A 85 17.69 16.67 16.19
N GLU A 86 17.63 18.00 16.24
CA GLU A 86 16.82 18.73 17.23
C GLU A 86 15.38 19.02 16.77
N ALA A 87 15.11 18.81 15.48
CA ALA A 87 13.80 18.99 14.83
C ALA A 87 13.59 17.91 13.76
N ALA A 88 12.39 17.84 13.19
CA ALA A 88 12.11 16.90 12.10
C ALA A 88 13.10 17.11 10.93
N ASN A 89 13.89 16.09 10.62
CA ASN A 89 14.88 16.07 9.54
C ASN A 89 14.43 15.23 8.34
N SER A 90 13.24 14.62 8.44
CA SER A 90 12.70 13.72 7.41
C SER A 90 11.18 13.77 7.36
N HIS A 91 10.61 13.17 6.32
CA HIS A 91 9.18 12.96 6.20
C HIS A 91 8.91 11.50 5.87
N ARG A 92 8.05 10.84 6.66
CA ARG A 92 7.44 9.58 6.25
C ARG A 92 6.28 9.87 5.32
N LEU A 93 6.41 9.37 4.10
CA LEU A 93 5.30 9.39 3.14
C LEU A 93 4.40 8.19 3.43
N SER A 94 3.14 8.45 3.74
CA SER A 94 2.08 7.45 3.84
C SER A 94 1.08 7.69 2.72
N THR A 95 0.42 6.64 2.25
CA THR A 95 -0.73 6.77 1.36
C THR A 95 -1.79 5.80 1.87
N ASP A 96 -3.06 6.19 1.80
CA ASP A 96 -4.13 5.26 2.10
C ASP A 96 -4.15 4.19 0.99
N VAL A 97 -4.16 2.92 1.35
CA VAL A 97 -4.23 1.83 0.35
C VAL A 97 -5.55 1.90 -0.44
N THR A 98 -6.60 2.51 0.12
CA THR A 98 -7.86 2.78 -0.58
C THR A 98 -7.73 3.88 -1.64
N SER A 99 -6.70 4.73 -1.59
CA SER A 99 -6.45 5.74 -2.64
C SER A 99 -6.22 5.11 -4.02
N VAL A 100 -5.88 3.82 -4.07
CA VAL A 100 -5.82 3.05 -5.32
C VAL A 100 -7.18 3.06 -6.05
N LEU A 101 -8.28 3.08 -5.28
CA LEU A 101 -9.63 3.13 -5.81
C LEU A 101 -9.95 4.46 -6.50
N ASP A 102 -9.30 5.57 -6.13
CA ASP A 102 -9.53 6.90 -6.74
C ASP A 102 -9.24 6.89 -8.26
N SER A 103 -8.33 6.01 -8.70
CA SER A 103 -7.94 5.89 -10.11
C SER A 103 -8.64 4.74 -10.84
N CYS A 104 -9.43 3.95 -10.12
CA CYS A 104 -10.13 2.79 -10.66
C CYS A 104 -11.54 3.19 -11.10
N SER A 105 -11.90 2.81 -12.33
CA SER A 105 -13.27 2.99 -12.80
C SER A 105 -14.22 2.04 -12.03
N PRO A 106 -15.44 2.46 -11.64
CA PRO A 106 -16.37 1.60 -10.91
C PRO A 106 -16.69 0.25 -11.58
N ASP A 107 -16.69 0.19 -12.92
CA ASP A 107 -16.88 -1.06 -13.70
C ASP A 107 -15.65 -1.97 -13.71
N LYS A 108 -14.50 -1.47 -13.24
CA LYS A 108 -13.22 -2.18 -13.10
C LYS A 108 -12.91 -2.55 -11.65
N LEU A 109 -13.91 -2.49 -10.78
CA LEU A 109 -13.84 -2.90 -9.38
C LEU A 109 -14.70 -4.15 -9.14
N CYS A 110 -14.14 -5.14 -8.46
CA CYS A 110 -14.88 -6.28 -7.93
C CYS A 110 -14.73 -6.34 -6.42
N VAL A 111 -15.86 -6.31 -5.70
CA VAL A 111 -15.88 -6.53 -4.24
C VAL A 111 -16.48 -7.90 -3.98
N MET A 112 -15.83 -8.69 -3.13
CA MET A 112 -16.30 -10.00 -2.71
C MET A 112 -16.31 -10.08 -1.19
N GLU A 113 -17.44 -10.52 -0.64
CA GLU A 113 -17.56 -10.93 0.75
C GLU A 113 -17.41 -12.46 0.80
N ILE A 114 -16.47 -12.96 1.60
CA ILE A 114 -16.40 -14.39 1.93
C ILE A 114 -16.90 -14.53 3.36
N VAL A 115 -17.95 -15.31 3.56
CA VAL A 115 -18.45 -15.72 4.87
C VAL A 115 -17.81 -17.06 5.17
N GLU A 116 -17.03 -17.15 6.25
CA GLU A 116 -16.50 -18.42 6.78
C GLU A 116 -17.59 -19.23 7.50
#